data_AF-A0A4V1QZV8-F1
#
_entry.id   AF-A0A4V1QZV8-F1
#
_cell.length_a   1.000
_cell.length_b   1.000
_cell.length_c   1.000
_cell.angle_alpha   90.00
_cell.angle_beta   90.00
_cell.angle_gamma   90.00
#
_symmetry.space_group_name_H-M   'P 1'
#
loop_
_entity.id
_entity.type
_entity.pdbx_description
1 polymer ?
#
loop_
_entity_poly.entity_id
_entity_poly.type
_entity_poly.pdbx_seq_one_letter_code
_entity_poly.pdbx_strand_id
1 'polypeptide(L)'
;MWRTYKHEEKVEAGKVEVNVIFNEDDWNHIIQNVRFVPKGKRKMIFLDSQINEEYSYYILNRDDRDKYMMKRYIEIVGIEVLNNALNAAWEASKPKLINADDYRIESGGTN
;
A
#
# COMPACT_ATOMS: atom_id res chain seq x y z
N MET A 1 -10.27 11.49 -5.32
CA MET A 1 -9.13 12.08 -4.54
C MET A 1 -8.11 10.99 -4.20
N TRP A 2 -6.80 11.27 -4.29
CA TRP A 2 -5.75 10.27 -4.01
C TRP A 2 -5.16 10.45 -2.60
N ARG A 3 -5.11 9.38 -1.81
CA ARG A 3 -4.43 9.34 -0.50
C ARG A 3 -3.28 8.37 -0.52
N THR A 4 -2.22 8.65 0.23
CA THR A 4 -1.07 7.75 0.37
C THR A 4 -0.97 7.25 1.81
N TYR A 5 -0.85 5.95 1.96
CA TYR A 5 -0.62 5.25 3.21
C TYR A 5 0.74 4.58 3.17
N LYS A 6 1.52 4.82 4.23
CA LYS A 6 2.84 4.22 4.40
C LYS A 6 2.75 3.13 5.46
N HIS A 7 3.15 1.92 5.10
CA HIS A 7 3.31 0.80 6.02
C HIS A 7 4.79 0.49 6.21
N GLU A 8 5.22 0.30 7.46
CA GLU A 8 6.58 -0.12 7.78
C GLU A 8 6.56 -1.45 8.53
N GLU A 9 7.35 -2.41 8.05
CA GLU A 9 7.44 -3.73 8.65
C GLU A 9 8.90 -4.11 8.91
N LYS A 10 9.18 -4.63 10.11
CA LYS A 10 10.51 -5.12 10.46
C LYS A 10 10.62 -6.57 10.03
N VAL A 11 11.68 -6.88 9.29
CA VAL A 11 12.04 -8.24 8.86
C VAL A 11 13.41 -8.58 9.41
N GLU A 12 13.79 -9.85 9.43
CA GLU A 12 15.09 -10.28 9.97
C GLU A 12 16.27 -9.53 9.32
N ALA A 13 16.21 -9.37 8.00
CA ALA A 13 17.22 -8.70 7.19
C ALA A 13 17.22 -7.16 7.30
N GLY A 14 16.22 -6.54 7.93
CA GLY A 14 16.10 -5.08 7.99
C GLY A 14 14.68 -4.56 8.17
N LYS A 15 14.31 -3.55 7.39
CA LYS A 15 12.98 -2.92 7.40
C LYS A 15 12.47 -2.78 5.98
N VAL A 16 11.22 -3.15 5.75
CA VAL A 16 10.50 -2.90 4.50
C VAL A 16 9.55 -1.72 4.72
N GLU A 17 9.50 -0.83 3.74
CA GLU A 17 8.51 0.26 3.66
C GLU A 17 7.69 0.06 2.38
N VAL A 18 6.37 -0.03 2.53
CA VAL A 18 5.44 -0.17 1.41
C VAL A 18 4.56 1.07 1.39
N ASN A 19 4.52 1.76 0.25
CA ASN A 19 3.61 2.88 0.04
C ASN A 19 2.42 2.41 -0.80
N VAL A 20 1.23 2.52 -0.23
CA VAL A 20 -0.05 2.18 -0.86
C VAL A 20 -0.80 3.47 -1.15
N ILE A 21 -1.24 3.65 -2.38
CA ILE A 21 -2.14 4.74 -2.75
C ILE A 21 -3.58 4.24 -2.77
N PHE A 22 -4.50 5.06 -2.30
CA PHE A 22 -5.94 4.83 -2.36
C PHE A 22 -6.55 5.84 -3.32
N ASN A 23 -7.25 5.34 -4.32
CA ASN A 23 -8.10 6.13 -5.19
C ASN A 23 -9.54 6.09 -4.65
N GLU A 24 -10.03 7.22 -4.14
CA GLU A 24 -11.40 7.33 -3.64
C GLU A 24 -12.46 7.18 -4.74
N ASP A 25 -12.11 7.53 -5.98
CA ASP A 25 -13.08 7.58 -7.07
C ASP A 25 -13.45 6.16 -7.54
N ASP A 26 -12.45 5.27 -7.57
CA ASP A 26 -12.59 3.86 -7.95
C ASP A 26 -12.60 2.90 -6.74
N TRP A 27 -12.51 3.43 -5.51
CA TRP A 27 -12.37 2.66 -4.27
C TRP A 27 -11.29 1.57 -4.33
N ASN A 28 -10.12 1.92 -4.86
CA ASN A 28 -9.05 0.97 -5.15
C ASN A 28 -7.75 1.31 -4.42
N HIS A 29 -7.06 0.28 -3.93
CA HIS A 29 -5.74 0.38 -3.29
C HIS A 29 -4.66 -0.20 -4.21
N ILE A 30 -3.61 0.58 -4.45
CA ILE A 30 -2.52 0.20 -5.36
C ILE A 30 -1.20 0.34 -4.60
N ILE A 31 -0.35 -0.69 -4.65
CA ILE A 31 1.02 -0.58 -4.15
C ILE A 31 1.81 0.29 -5.13
N GLN A 32 2.23 1.46 -4.69
CA GLN A 32 2.94 2.42 -5.53
C GLN A 32 4.44 2.14 -5.58
N ASN A 33 5.06 1.89 -4.42
CA ASN A 33 6.47 1.52 -4.35
C ASN A 33 6.77 0.72 -3.08
N VAL A 34 7.87 -0.04 -3.17
CA VAL A 34 8.42 -0.83 -2.06
C VAL A 34 9.88 -0.44 -1.88
N ARG A 35 10.28 -0.24 -0.63
CA ARG A 35 11.62 0.18 -0.26
C ARG A 35 12.16 -0.72 0.84
N PHE A 36 13.47 -0.95 0.82
CA PHE A 36 14.13 -1.80 1.79
C PHE A 36 15.29 -1.06 2.46
N VAL A 37 15.37 -1.15 3.78
CA VAL A 37 16.49 -0.64 4.57
C VAL A 37 17.18 -1.85 5.22
N PRO A 38 18.36 -2.26 4.73
CA PRO A 38 19.09 -3.37 5.31
C PRO A 38 19.48 -3.11 6.77
N LYS A 39 19.50 -4.17 7.59
CA LYS A 39 19.90 -4.09 8.98
C LYS A 39 21.31 -3.50 9.12
N GLY A 40 21.47 -2.54 10.02
CA GLY A 40 22.75 -1.85 10.24
C GLY A 40 23.14 -0.84 9.16
N LYS A 41 22.30 -0.64 8.13
CA LYS A 41 22.47 0.43 7.13
C LYS A 41 21.47 1.55 7.39
N ARG A 42 21.87 2.77 7.02
CA ARG A 42 21.00 3.97 7.07
C ARG A 42 20.32 4.25 5.73
N LYS A 43 20.95 3.84 4.63
CA LYS A 43 20.45 4.10 3.28
C LYS A 43 19.33 3.14 2.92
N MET A 44 18.30 3.71 2.32
CA MET A 44 17.14 3.00 1.78
C MET A 44 17.40 2.63 0.32
N ILE A 45 16.94 1.45 -0.06
CA ILE A 45 16.99 0.91 -1.42
C ILE A 45 15.59 0.97 -1.99
N PHE A 46 15.47 1.58 -3.18
CA PHE A 46 14.25 1.70 -3.94
C PHE A 46 14.16 0.48 -4.87
N LEU A 47 13.23 -0.45 -4.60
CA LEU A 47 13.18 -1.72 -5.34
C LEU A 47 12.74 -1.50 -6.78
N ASP A 48 11.86 -0.54 -7.03
CA ASP A 48 11.46 -0.09 -8.37
C ASP A 48 12.66 0.29 -9.24
N SER A 49 13.57 1.12 -8.72
CA SER A 49 14.78 1.50 -9.47
C SER A 49 15.63 0.30 -9.84
N GLN A 50 15.78 -0.66 -8.92
CA GLN A 50 16.59 -1.86 -9.15
C GLN A 50 15.94 -2.80 -10.17
N ILE A 51 14.62 -3.01 -10.08
CA ILE A 51 13.89 -3.89 -11.00
C ILE A 51 13.83 -3.28 -12.40
N ASN A 52 13.66 -1.97 -12.51
CA ASN A 52 13.60 -1.26 -13.80
C ASN A 52 14.92 -1.32 -14.58
N GLU A 53 16.05 -1.57 -13.91
CA GLU A 53 17.35 -1.75 -14.52
C GLU A 53 17.59 -3.18 -15.05
N GLU A 54 16.72 -4.14 -14.72
CA GLU A 54 16.84 -5.52 -15.20
C GLU A 54 16.49 -5.62 -16.70
N TYR A 55 17.32 -6.30 -17.50
CA TYR A 55 17.09 -6.48 -18.95
C TYR A 55 15.72 -7.09 -19.25
N SER A 56 15.28 -8.03 -18.41
CA SER A 56 13.98 -8.68 -18.47
C SER A 56 12.80 -7.71 -18.32
N TYR A 57 12.97 -6.56 -17.65
CA TYR A 57 11.94 -5.54 -17.54
C TYR A 57 11.83 -4.70 -18.83
N TYR A 58 12.96 -4.36 -19.45
CA TYR A 58 12.99 -3.51 -20.65
C TYR A 58 12.25 -4.09 -21.84
N ILE A 59 12.34 -5.40 -22.04
CA ILE A 59 11.74 -6.10 -23.18
C ILE A 59 10.21 -6.26 -23.07
N LEU A 60 9.63 -5.99 -21.90
CA LEU A 60 8.20 -6.18 -21.65
C LEU A 60 7.39 -4.99 -22.14
N ASN A 61 6.14 -5.28 -22.54
CA ASN A 61 5.11 -4.26 -22.74
C ASN A 61 4.65 -3.68 -21.39
N ARG A 62 3.80 -2.66 -21.43
CA ARG A 62 3.34 -1.96 -20.23
C ARG A 62 2.62 -2.87 -19.23
N ASP A 63 1.65 -3.65 -19.69
CA ASP A 63 0.81 -4.49 -18.81
C ASP A 63 1.65 -5.62 -18.16
N ASP A 64 2.63 -6.14 -18.89
CA ASP A 64 3.53 -7.17 -18.39
C ASP A 64 4.58 -6.61 -17.44
N ARG A 65 4.96 -5.32 -17.58
CA ARG A 65 5.84 -4.64 -16.61
C ARG A 65 5.18 -4.51 -15.24
N ASP A 66 3.90 -4.18 -15.17
CA ASP A 66 3.19 -4.05 -13.89
C ASP A 66 3.10 -5.41 -13.18
N LYS A 67 2.80 -6.49 -13.93
CA LYS A 67 2.81 -7.86 -13.40
C LYS A 67 4.21 -8.29 -12.95
N TYR A 68 5.23 -7.94 -13.74
CA TYR A 68 6.62 -8.25 -13.42
C TYR A 68 7.05 -7.55 -12.13
N MET A 69 6.78 -6.26 -11.99
CA MET A 69 7.06 -5.49 -10.78
C MET A 69 6.43 -6.12 -9.55
N MET A 70 5.14 -6.45 -9.63
CA MET A 70 4.45 -7.08 -8.50
C MET A 70 5.05 -8.44 -8.15
N LYS A 71 5.39 -9.26 -9.15
CA LYS A 71 6.07 -10.54 -8.95
C LYS A 71 7.41 -10.35 -8.25
N ARG A 72 8.23 -9.39 -8.68
CA ARG A 72 9.53 -9.10 -8.06
C ARG A 72 9.37 -8.57 -6.64
N TYR A 73 8.37 -7.74 -6.35
CA TYR A 73 8.06 -7.35 -4.98
C TYR A 73 7.73 -8.55 -4.11
N ILE A 74 6.85 -9.45 -4.56
CA ILE A 74 6.51 -10.68 -3.82
C ILE A 74 7.75 -11.54 -3.56
N GLU A 75 8.62 -11.71 -4.57
CA GLU A 75 9.85 -12.50 -4.43
C GLU A 75 10.85 -11.88 -3.43
N ILE A 76 10.93 -10.55 -3.36
CA ILE A 76 11.91 -9.86 -2.51
C ILE A 76 11.41 -9.69 -1.07
N VAL A 77 10.17 -9.24 -0.89
CA VAL A 77 9.64 -8.87 0.44
C VAL A 77 8.63 -9.86 0.99
N GLY A 78 8.12 -10.78 0.18
CA GLY A 78 7.09 -11.74 0.56
C GLY A 78 5.67 -11.18 0.43
N ILE A 79 4.73 -12.05 0.06
CA ILE A 79 3.32 -11.69 -0.12
C ILE A 79 2.66 -11.22 1.19
N GLU A 80 3.08 -11.77 2.33
CA GLU A 80 2.50 -11.44 3.64
C GLU A 80 2.71 -9.96 3.98
N VAL A 81 3.92 -9.43 3.78
CA VAL A 81 4.24 -8.01 4.04
C VAL A 81 3.41 -7.09 3.16
N LEU A 82 3.22 -7.45 1.88
CA LEU A 82 2.42 -6.67 0.94
C LEU A 82 0.92 -6.69 1.33
N ASN A 83 0.40 -7.85 1.71
CA ASN A 83 -0.98 -7.97 2.19
C ASN A 83 -1.21 -7.20 3.49
N ASN A 84 -0.24 -7.22 4.42
CA ASN A 84 -0.31 -6.43 5.65
C ASN A 84 -0.37 -4.93 5.34
N ALA A 85 0.42 -4.46 4.37
CA ALA A 85 0.38 -3.06 3.94
C ALA A 85 -0.96 -2.68 3.32
N LEU A 86 -1.51 -3.53 2.45
CA LEU A 86 -2.83 -3.32 1.85
C LEU A 86 -3.94 -3.32 2.91
N ASN A 87 -3.90 -4.26 3.86
CA ASN A 87 -4.85 -4.32 4.97
C ASN A 87 -4.76 -3.08 5.86
N ALA A 88 -3.56 -2.60 6.18
CA ALA A 88 -3.36 -1.39 6.95
C ALA A 88 -3.92 -0.15 6.23
N ALA A 89 -3.71 -0.06 4.91
CA ALA A 89 -4.26 1.01 4.09
C ALA A 89 -5.79 0.94 3.99
N TRP A 90 -6.35 -0.26 3.83
CA TRP A 90 -7.79 -0.51 3.85
C TRP A 90 -8.41 -0.04 5.17
N GLU A 91 -7.87 -0.51 6.30
CA GLU A 91 -8.31 -0.17 7.65
C GLU A 91 -8.25 1.34 7.94
N ALA A 92 -7.26 2.05 7.37
CA ALA A 92 -7.15 3.49 7.50
C ALA A 92 -8.13 4.26 6.60
N SER A 93 -8.48 3.69 5.44
CA SER A 93 -9.37 4.30 4.45
C SER A 93 -10.86 4.01 4.66
N LYS A 94 -11.20 2.95 5.40
CA LYS A 94 -12.59 2.52 5.54
C LYS A 94 -13.44 3.63 6.15
N PRO A 95 -14.70 3.81 5.71
CA PRO A 95 -15.59 4.77 6.32
C PRO A 95 -15.72 4.48 7.82
N LYS A 96 -15.61 5.51 8.66
CA LYS A 96 -15.92 5.36 10.07
C LYS A 96 -17.41 5.09 10.19
N LEU A 97 -17.77 4.10 10.99
CA LEU A 97 -19.16 3.90 11.40
C LEU A 97 -19.66 5.20 12.02
N ILE A 98 -20.70 5.78 11.43
CA ILE A 98 -21.41 6.89 12.03
C ILE A 98 -22.10 6.33 13.28
N ASN A 99 -21.95 6.99 14.42
CA ASN A 99 -22.55 6.49 15.65
C ASN A 99 -24.08 6.62 15.52
N ALA A 100 -24.84 5.60 15.93
CA ALA A 100 -26.30 5.63 15.81
C ALA A 100 -26.92 6.82 16.58
N ASP A 101 -26.23 7.32 17.61
CA ASP A 101 -26.63 8.51 18.37
C ASP A 101 -26.54 9.83 17.57
N ASP A 102 -25.77 9.88 16.47
CA ASP A 102 -25.68 11.05 15.58
C ASP A 102 -26.97 11.24 14.74
N TYR A 103 -27.88 10.26 14.76
CA TYR A 103 -29.17 10.26 14.05
C TYR A 103 -30.40 10.32 14.97
N ARG A 104 -30.25 10.69 16.25
CA ARG A 104 -31.42 11.10 17.04
C ARG A 104 -31.96 12.41 16.48
N ILE A 105 -32.78 12.30 15.44
CA ILE A 105 -33.71 13.35 15.06
C ILE A 105 -34.63 13.47 16.27
N GLU A 106 -34.47 14.55 17.04
CA GLU A 106 -35.45 14.92 18.05
C GLU A 106 -36.78 15.00 17.31
N SER A 107 -37.61 13.96 17.48
CA SER A 107 -39.00 14.01 17.06
C SER A 107 -39.62 15.08 17.92
N GLY A 108 -39.61 16.32 17.40
CA GLY A 108 -40.22 17.47 18.04
C GLY A 108 -41.64 17.11 18.39
N GLY A 109 -41.90 16.95 19.69
CA GLY A 109 -43.22 16.77 20.23
C GLY A 109 -44.04 17.99 19.85
N THR A 110 -44.94 17.83 18.90
CA THR A 110 -46.06 18.75 18.71
C THR A 110 -46.97 18.60 19.93
N ASN A 111 -46.86 19.55 20.87
CA ASN A 111 -47.93 19.87 21.81
C ASN A 111 -49.12 20.49 21.06
#